data_AF-A0ABD0YLX6-F1
#
_entry.id   AF-A0ABD0YLX6-F1
#
_cell.length_a   1.000
_cell.length_b   1.000
_cell.length_c   1.000
_cell.angle_alpha   90.00
_cell.angle_beta   90.00
_cell.angle_gamma   90.00
#
_symmetry.space_group_name_H-M   'P 1'
#
loop_
_entity.id
_entity.type
_entity.pdbx_description
1 polymer ?
#
loop_
_entity_poly.entity_id
_entity_poly.type
_entity_poly.pdbx_seq_one_letter_code
_entity_poly.pdbx_strand_id
1 'polypeptide(L)'
;MADETSRLDSVQRSTTIDIPTRYQCIKNGGKSCKNGNISRTNTVVFLCLLLHNLNTFKTRYTRFSVCYRFECFCSNDRPSYKARAEENECNSNCDGNQAEICGGGLRLSVYELQGAVENPVESQYVGCFVDNQSRVLRGGRKDTDILTPDLCVGYCYQQGFRLAGVQYGKECHCGDALVQRTEVNGQECSTPCAGDGRLQCGGTWRVSVYHTGIPDLPHENNYLGCFQDNATGVRLLSAVKHVFKNNDVRLCMNVCFSQGYKYAGAEYGVECFCGNRKPAANVEVEENQCSMRCPKDKNSFCGGAWKISVYSTAKPSLRPTPQNPVRSNATNLSSEPVRATTPRCEKSVTQVNGKNMCKGQLIFREEFNRPLDDNKWTRENKMPWSPDYEFVVFTENEQNLYIKNNLLHIKPTLLNESFVRNGKLQLTSCTGQRTEECSRQGMSYFILPPIESGRITTKESFSFKYGIINLRAKMPVGDWLRPELWLEPKRNAYGPGYSSGRVQLAMARGNINLSFGDYILGNNLLEAGVMIGTNDEIRGRAIEWNNPNGWHDDFHNYTLIWTPGK
;
A
#
# COMPACT_ATOMS: atom_id res chain seq x y z
N MET A 1 10.85 -34.94 -44.05
CA MET A 1 11.19 -34.74 -42.62
C MET A 1 10.19 -33.75 -42.07
N ALA A 2 9.16 -34.30 -41.41
CA ALA A 2 8.07 -33.60 -40.73
C ALA A 2 8.64 -32.95 -39.44
N ASP A 3 8.34 -31.67 -39.18
CA ASP A 3 7.18 -31.18 -38.42
C ASP A 3 7.49 -31.09 -36.91
N GLU A 4 7.98 -29.90 -36.50
CA GLU A 4 8.11 -29.47 -35.10
C GLU A 4 7.07 -28.37 -34.79
N THR A 5 5.84 -28.54 -35.30
CA THR A 5 4.66 -27.83 -34.82
C THR A 5 3.80 -28.78 -33.98
N SER A 6 4.14 -28.95 -32.68
CA SER A 6 3.18 -29.36 -31.62
C SER A 6 3.86 -29.59 -30.27
N ARG A 7 4.08 -28.53 -29.47
CA ARG A 7 4.13 -28.68 -27.99
C ARG A 7 4.03 -27.38 -27.18
N LEU A 8 3.19 -26.44 -27.61
CA LEU A 8 2.75 -25.32 -26.77
C LEU A 8 1.23 -25.05 -26.84
N ASP A 9 0.45 -26.03 -27.26
CA ASP A 9 -1.00 -26.05 -27.09
C ASP A 9 -1.37 -26.99 -25.95
N SER A 10 -1.33 -26.48 -24.71
CA SER A 10 -2.15 -26.99 -23.58
C SER A 10 -1.93 -26.21 -22.27
N VAL A 11 -1.96 -24.88 -22.30
CA VAL A 11 -2.40 -24.12 -21.11
C VAL A 11 -3.21 -22.88 -21.56
N GLN A 12 -4.27 -23.11 -22.34
CA GLN A 12 -5.45 -22.25 -22.29
C GLN A 12 -6.44 -22.90 -21.30
N ARG A 13 -6.43 -22.46 -20.04
CA ARG A 13 -7.58 -22.58 -19.13
C ARG A 13 -7.70 -21.35 -18.23
N SER A 14 -8.78 -20.62 -18.45
CA SER A 14 -9.59 -19.84 -17.50
C SER A 14 -8.91 -18.81 -16.59
N THR A 15 -9.14 -17.52 -16.86
CA THR A 15 -9.23 -16.49 -15.81
C THR A 15 -10.67 -16.00 -15.73
N THR A 16 -11.57 -16.89 -15.34
CA THR A 16 -12.68 -16.51 -14.47
C THR A 16 -12.08 -15.99 -13.18
N ILE A 17 -12.47 -14.79 -12.73
CA ILE A 17 -12.23 -14.40 -11.33
C ILE A 17 -13.12 -15.34 -10.52
N ASP A 18 -12.51 -16.34 -9.92
CA ASP A 18 -13.22 -17.35 -9.16
C ASP A 18 -13.89 -16.71 -7.94
N ILE A 19 -15.16 -17.03 -7.77
CA ILE A 19 -15.99 -16.65 -6.63
C ILE A 19 -15.32 -17.21 -5.36
N PRO A 20 -15.16 -16.42 -4.27
CA PRO A 20 -14.59 -16.95 -3.03
C PRO A 20 -15.39 -18.17 -2.59
N THR A 21 -14.71 -19.29 -2.40
CA THR A 21 -15.38 -20.54 -2.07
C THR A 21 -15.94 -20.43 -0.66
N ARG A 22 -17.24 -20.69 -0.51
CA ARG A 22 -17.88 -20.76 0.80
C ARG A 22 -17.17 -21.84 1.61
N TYR A 23 -16.49 -21.43 2.66
CA TYR A 23 -15.63 -22.26 3.48
C TYR A 23 -16.45 -23.08 4.48
N GLN A 24 -17.42 -22.46 5.19
CA GLN A 24 -18.23 -23.17 6.20
C GLN A 24 -19.48 -22.40 6.68
N CYS A 25 -20.56 -23.12 7.04
CA CYS A 25 -21.65 -22.58 7.88
C CYS A 25 -21.37 -22.78 9.39
N ILE A 26 -21.57 -21.75 10.20
CA ILE A 26 -21.38 -21.81 11.66
C ILE A 26 -22.56 -21.20 12.46
N LYS A 27 -22.82 -21.77 13.65
CA LYS A 27 -23.73 -21.31 14.71
C LYS A 27 -23.24 -20.00 15.31
N ASN A 28 -24.11 -19.00 15.35
CA ASN A 28 -23.87 -17.76 16.09
C ASN A 28 -24.19 -18.01 17.59
N GLY A 29 -23.17 -18.24 18.41
CA GLY A 29 -23.26 -18.73 19.80
C GLY A 29 -23.87 -17.77 20.84
N GLY A 30 -24.91 -17.01 20.50
CA GLY A 30 -25.69 -16.18 21.44
C GLY A 30 -25.00 -14.91 21.96
N LYS A 31 -23.74 -14.65 21.59
CA LYS A 31 -23.08 -13.36 21.78
C LYS A 31 -23.21 -12.58 20.48
N SER A 32 -23.94 -11.46 20.53
CA SER A 32 -24.04 -10.46 19.44
C SER A 32 -22.70 -10.33 18.69
N CYS A 33 -22.77 -10.33 17.36
CA CYS A 33 -21.66 -10.20 16.42
C CYS A 33 -20.77 -8.99 16.79
N LYS A 34 -19.73 -9.19 17.60
CA LYS A 34 -19.07 -8.07 18.32
C LYS A 34 -17.63 -7.75 17.98
N ASN A 35 -16.98 -8.41 17.02
CA ASN A 35 -15.67 -7.96 16.56
C ASN A 35 -15.69 -7.71 15.05
N GLY A 36 -15.46 -6.45 14.67
CA GLY A 36 -15.32 -6.00 13.28
C GLY A 36 -16.64 -5.77 12.54
N ASN A 37 -17.47 -4.81 13.00
CA ASN A 37 -18.61 -4.33 12.21
C ASN A 37 -18.09 -3.50 11.03
N ILE A 38 -18.33 -3.95 9.79
CA ILE A 38 -17.93 -3.17 8.60
C ILE A 38 -19.13 -2.50 7.91
N SER A 39 -20.36 -3.02 8.01
CA SER A 39 -21.50 -2.30 7.41
C SER A 39 -22.86 -2.91 7.76
N ARG A 40 -23.91 -2.07 7.75
CA ARG A 40 -25.33 -2.45 7.63
C ARG A 40 -25.85 -2.00 6.26
N THR A 41 -25.53 -2.74 5.20
CA THR A 41 -25.88 -2.38 3.81
C THR A 41 -26.38 -3.58 3.02
N ASN A 42 -27.06 -3.33 1.90
CA ASN A 42 -27.57 -4.30 0.94
C ASN A 42 -26.46 -5.29 0.46
N THR A 43 -26.30 -6.41 1.16
CA THR A 43 -25.06 -7.22 1.09
C THR A 43 -25.05 -8.17 -0.09
N VAL A 44 -23.87 -8.35 -0.68
CA VAL A 44 -23.50 -9.37 -1.67
C VAL A 44 -22.22 -10.02 -1.12
N VAL A 45 -22.00 -11.32 -1.28
CA VAL A 45 -20.77 -12.02 -0.84
C VAL A 45 -19.53 -11.32 -1.39
N PHE A 46 -19.60 -10.91 -2.65
CA PHE A 46 -18.56 -10.11 -3.31
C PHE A 46 -18.39 -8.70 -2.69
N LEU A 47 -19.47 -8.06 -2.22
CA LEU A 47 -19.38 -6.76 -1.58
C LEU A 47 -18.77 -6.86 -0.17
N CYS A 48 -19.02 -7.95 0.57
CA CYS A 48 -18.30 -8.19 1.83
C CYS A 48 -16.82 -8.47 1.61
N LEU A 49 -16.46 -9.20 0.54
CA LEU A 49 -15.08 -9.34 0.08
C LEU A 49 -14.44 -7.99 -0.24
N LEU A 50 -15.17 -7.07 -0.88
CA LEU A 50 -14.66 -5.72 -1.17
C LEU A 50 -14.53 -4.88 0.10
N LEU A 51 -15.52 -4.89 0.98
CA LEU A 51 -15.52 -4.17 2.26
C LEU A 51 -14.42 -4.68 3.22
N HIS A 52 -14.10 -5.97 3.16
CA HIS A 52 -12.92 -6.56 3.80
C HIS A 52 -11.62 -5.90 3.33
N ASN A 53 -11.48 -5.70 2.02
CA ASN A 53 -10.29 -5.09 1.42
C ASN A 53 -10.21 -3.57 1.65
N LEU A 54 -11.32 -2.92 2.05
CA LEU A 54 -11.43 -1.46 2.19
C LEU A 54 -11.28 -0.94 3.63
N ASN A 55 -11.10 -1.81 4.64
CA ASN A 55 -11.10 -1.36 6.04
C ASN A 55 -9.73 -0.79 6.48
N THR A 56 -9.65 0.54 6.48
CA THR A 56 -8.54 1.37 6.94
C THR A 56 -8.39 1.28 8.46
N PHE A 57 -7.57 0.35 8.97
CA PHE A 57 -6.67 0.47 10.15
C PHE A 57 -6.04 -0.91 10.47
N LYS A 58 -4.73 -1.02 10.26
CA LYS A 58 -3.75 -1.88 10.98
C LYS A 58 -3.86 -3.43 11.00
N THR A 59 -4.76 -4.12 10.29
CA THR A 59 -4.73 -5.61 10.29
C THR A 59 -5.24 -6.24 8.98
N ARG A 60 -4.40 -7.02 8.29
CA ARG A 60 -4.83 -7.88 7.16
C ARG A 60 -5.67 -9.03 7.70
N TYR A 61 -6.92 -9.20 7.25
CA TYR A 61 -7.79 -10.32 7.62
C TYR A 61 -7.67 -11.44 6.57
N THR A 62 -7.75 -12.72 6.92
CA THR A 62 -7.69 -13.83 5.94
C THR A 62 -9.05 -14.40 5.57
N ARG A 63 -10.10 -14.04 6.33
CA ARG A 63 -11.46 -14.55 6.18
C ARG A 63 -12.49 -13.45 6.38
N PHE A 64 -13.66 -13.65 5.80
CA PHE A 64 -14.85 -12.85 6.10
C PHE A 64 -16.07 -13.75 6.29
N SER A 65 -17.09 -13.24 6.97
CA SER A 65 -18.36 -13.93 7.18
C SER A 65 -19.54 -13.00 7.01
N VAL A 66 -20.68 -13.56 6.65
CA VAL A 66 -21.92 -12.83 6.41
C VAL A 66 -23.05 -13.35 7.29
N CYS A 67 -23.85 -12.43 7.84
CA CYS A 67 -24.97 -12.73 8.73
C CYS A 67 -26.24 -11.97 8.29
N TYR A 68 -27.41 -12.53 8.59
CA TYR A 68 -28.70 -11.84 8.47
C TYR A 68 -28.96 -11.15 7.12
N ARG A 69 -28.43 -11.67 6.01
CA ARG A 69 -28.61 -11.14 4.64
C ARG A 69 -27.93 -9.80 4.33
N PHE A 70 -27.54 -8.99 5.32
CA PHE A 70 -27.02 -7.63 5.13
C PHE A 70 -25.79 -7.25 5.98
N GLU A 71 -25.25 -8.13 6.82
CA GLU A 71 -24.10 -7.82 7.68
C GLU A 71 -22.82 -8.54 7.24
N CYS A 72 -21.71 -7.81 7.15
CA CYS A 72 -20.37 -8.32 6.83
C CYS A 72 -19.43 -8.21 8.04
N PHE A 73 -18.64 -9.25 8.27
CA PHE A 73 -17.62 -9.30 9.32
C PHE A 73 -16.29 -9.82 8.77
N CYS A 74 -15.17 -9.32 9.27
CA CYS A 74 -13.83 -9.75 8.87
C CYS A 74 -13.04 -10.25 10.07
N SER A 75 -12.28 -11.32 9.86
CA SER A 75 -11.48 -11.95 10.91
C SER A 75 -10.24 -12.61 10.35
N ASN A 76 -9.18 -12.64 11.17
CA ASN A 76 -8.01 -13.49 10.98
C ASN A 76 -8.18 -14.81 11.72
N ASP A 77 -8.97 -14.76 12.79
CA ASP A 77 -9.28 -15.91 13.60
C ASP A 77 -10.18 -16.82 12.79
N ARG A 78 -9.70 -18.06 12.61
CA ARG A 78 -10.49 -19.14 12.03
C ARG A 78 -11.60 -19.48 13.02
N PRO A 79 -12.88 -19.53 12.58
CA PRO A 79 -13.97 -19.93 13.46
C PRO A 79 -13.72 -21.32 14.04
N SER A 80 -14.00 -21.51 15.33
CA SER A 80 -13.88 -22.82 15.98
C SER A 80 -14.79 -23.83 15.27
N TYR A 81 -14.27 -25.02 14.98
CA TYR A 81 -15.07 -26.12 14.41
C TYR A 81 -16.26 -26.53 15.30
N LYS A 82 -16.24 -26.26 16.61
CA LYS A 82 -17.36 -26.52 17.53
C LYS A 82 -18.57 -25.60 17.26
N ALA A 83 -18.34 -24.48 16.57
CA ALA A 83 -19.39 -23.61 16.10
C ALA A 83 -20.00 -24.10 14.77
N ARG A 84 -19.57 -25.24 14.18
CA ARG A 84 -20.14 -25.70 12.91
C ARG A 84 -21.65 -25.92 12.98
N ALA A 85 -22.34 -25.47 11.94
CA ALA A 85 -23.75 -25.75 11.67
C ALA A 85 -23.88 -26.58 10.38
N GLU A 86 -25.04 -27.19 10.17
CA GLU A 86 -25.34 -27.85 8.90
C GLU A 86 -25.45 -26.81 7.79
N GLU A 87 -25.01 -27.17 6.58
CA GLU A 87 -24.84 -26.22 5.48
C GLU A 87 -26.17 -25.60 5.02
N ASN A 88 -27.27 -26.36 5.17
CA ASN A 88 -28.63 -25.93 4.89
C ASN A 88 -29.22 -24.94 5.91
N GLU A 89 -28.55 -24.71 7.04
CA GLU A 89 -28.97 -23.72 8.04
C GLU A 89 -28.52 -22.30 7.67
N CYS A 90 -27.49 -22.18 6.83
CA CYS A 90 -27.09 -20.93 6.19
C CYS A 90 -27.71 -20.89 4.79
N ASN A 91 -29.00 -20.56 4.72
CA ASN A 91 -29.84 -20.63 3.52
C ASN A 91 -30.51 -19.30 3.16
N SER A 92 -30.12 -18.20 3.80
CA SER A 92 -30.72 -16.90 3.54
C SER A 92 -30.07 -16.23 2.35
N ASN A 93 -30.86 -15.81 1.37
CA ASN A 93 -30.36 -15.08 0.21
C ASN A 93 -29.82 -13.70 0.63
N CYS A 94 -28.77 -13.23 -0.04
CA CYS A 94 -28.21 -11.90 0.20
C CYS A 94 -29.15 -10.80 -0.32
N ASP A 95 -29.31 -9.69 0.40
CA ASP A 95 -30.26 -8.65 -0.02
C ASP A 95 -29.82 -7.98 -1.35
N GLY A 96 -28.50 -7.81 -1.55
CA GLY A 96 -27.93 -7.17 -2.73
C GLY A 96 -27.79 -8.09 -3.94
N ASN A 97 -27.91 -9.41 -3.74
CA ASN A 97 -27.91 -10.41 -4.80
C ASN A 97 -28.66 -11.67 -4.35
N GLN A 98 -29.87 -11.87 -4.89
CA GLN A 98 -30.71 -13.01 -4.55
C GLN A 98 -30.16 -14.36 -5.03
N ALA A 99 -29.14 -14.38 -5.89
CA ALA A 99 -28.49 -15.63 -6.32
C ALA A 99 -27.42 -16.14 -5.34
N GLU A 100 -27.07 -15.35 -4.32
CA GLU A 100 -26.02 -15.67 -3.34
C GLU A 100 -26.60 -15.93 -1.95
N ILE A 101 -25.86 -16.68 -1.12
CA ILE A 101 -26.29 -17.09 0.21
C ILE A 101 -25.51 -16.34 1.30
N CYS A 102 -26.21 -15.55 2.12
CA CYS A 102 -25.65 -14.74 3.19
C CYS A 102 -26.17 -15.15 4.58
N GLY A 103 -25.60 -16.24 5.11
CA GLY A 103 -25.90 -16.75 6.44
C GLY A 103 -27.29 -17.37 6.57
N GLY A 104 -27.85 -17.33 7.76
CA GLY A 104 -29.18 -17.86 8.10
C GLY A 104 -29.67 -17.35 9.45
N GLY A 105 -30.81 -17.85 9.94
CA GLY A 105 -31.32 -17.48 11.27
C GLY A 105 -30.32 -17.82 12.38
N LEU A 106 -29.57 -16.82 12.87
CA LEU A 106 -28.43 -17.00 13.79
C LEU A 106 -27.31 -17.92 13.24
N ARG A 107 -27.06 -17.86 11.93
CA ARG A 107 -26.00 -18.64 11.26
C ARG A 107 -25.15 -17.73 10.37
N LEU A 108 -23.85 -18.02 10.32
CA LEU A 108 -22.87 -17.28 9.53
C LEU A 108 -22.36 -18.15 8.37
N SER A 109 -22.42 -17.62 7.15
CA SER A 109 -21.65 -18.18 6.02
C SER A 109 -20.26 -17.57 6.03
N VAL A 110 -19.21 -18.40 6.11
CA VAL A 110 -17.81 -17.97 6.18
C VAL A 110 -17.13 -18.26 4.84
N TYR A 111 -16.29 -17.33 4.40
CA TYR A 111 -15.60 -17.37 3.11
C TYR A 111 -14.08 -17.14 3.31
N GLU A 112 -13.28 -17.81 2.48
CA GLU A 112 -11.82 -17.72 2.46
C GLU A 112 -11.34 -17.16 1.10
N LEU A 113 -10.24 -16.40 1.09
CA LEU A 113 -9.81 -15.64 -0.08
C LEU A 113 -8.75 -16.40 -0.90
N GLN A 114 -8.90 -16.44 -2.23
CA GLN A 114 -7.97 -17.14 -3.14
C GLN A 114 -6.65 -16.37 -3.36
N GLY A 115 -5.54 -17.12 -3.50
CA GLY A 115 -4.16 -16.65 -3.39
C GLY A 115 -3.40 -17.29 -2.22
N ALA A 116 -4.12 -17.93 -1.30
CA ALA A 116 -3.60 -18.82 -0.26
C ALA A 116 -3.45 -20.28 -0.77
N VAL A 117 -2.94 -20.46 -1.99
CA VAL A 117 -2.73 -21.80 -2.60
C VAL A 117 -1.30 -22.28 -2.35
N GLU A 118 -0.95 -22.35 -1.08
CA GLU A 118 -0.35 -23.51 -0.43
C GLU A 118 -0.96 -23.49 0.97
N ASN A 119 -1.26 -24.65 1.56
CA ASN A 119 -1.70 -24.69 2.95
C ASN A 119 -0.65 -23.91 3.78
N PRO A 120 -0.91 -22.68 4.28
CA PRO A 120 0.15 -21.78 4.74
C PRO A 120 0.94 -22.38 5.91
N VAL A 121 0.28 -23.26 6.65
CA VAL A 121 0.84 -24.15 7.66
C VAL A 121 1.97 -25.02 7.09
N GLU A 122 1.77 -25.66 5.95
CA GLU A 122 2.70 -26.62 5.35
C GLU A 122 3.91 -25.92 4.72
N SER A 123 3.70 -24.78 4.05
CA SER A 123 4.79 -23.99 3.43
C SER A 123 5.65 -23.22 4.44
N GLN A 124 5.17 -23.07 5.68
CA GLN A 124 5.90 -22.46 6.79
C GLN A 124 6.47 -23.50 7.77
N TYR A 125 6.14 -24.79 7.61
CA TYR A 125 6.57 -25.84 8.53
C TYR A 125 8.08 -26.02 8.49
N VAL A 126 8.70 -25.93 9.66
CA VAL A 126 10.15 -26.07 9.85
C VAL A 126 10.51 -27.50 10.22
N GLY A 127 9.70 -28.15 11.07
CA GLY A 127 9.98 -29.50 11.54
C GLY A 127 9.36 -29.81 12.91
N CYS A 128 9.54 -31.06 13.35
CA CYS A 128 9.10 -31.54 14.65
C CYS A 128 10.31 -31.68 15.58
N PHE A 129 10.32 -30.94 16.69
CA PHE A 129 11.50 -30.87 17.58
C PHE A 129 11.20 -31.40 18.98
N VAL A 130 12.22 -31.98 19.62
CA VAL A 130 12.17 -32.32 21.04
C VAL A 130 12.03 -31.03 21.86
N ASP A 131 11.03 -30.99 22.71
CA ASP A 131 10.86 -29.93 23.71
C ASP A 131 11.13 -30.46 25.13
N ASN A 132 11.40 -29.57 26.08
CA ASN A 132 11.62 -29.92 27.48
C ASN A 132 11.25 -28.74 28.40
N GLN A 133 11.43 -28.90 29.71
CA GLN A 133 11.08 -27.87 30.69
C GLN A 133 11.75 -26.50 30.41
N SER A 134 12.93 -26.49 29.78
CA SER A 134 13.64 -25.26 29.42
C SER A 134 13.14 -24.60 28.15
N ARG A 135 12.21 -25.24 27.43
CA ARG A 135 11.60 -24.85 26.15
C ARG A 135 12.58 -24.61 25.00
N VAL A 136 12.28 -25.19 23.85
CA VAL A 136 13.05 -24.98 22.61
C VAL A 136 12.79 -23.60 21.98
N LEU A 137 11.59 -23.05 22.19
CA LEU A 137 11.22 -21.68 21.85
C LEU A 137 11.02 -20.87 23.15
N ARG A 138 11.90 -19.89 23.40
CA ARG A 138 11.98 -19.15 24.68
C ARG A 138 11.50 -17.69 24.60
N GLY A 139 10.61 -17.38 23.67
CA GLY A 139 10.09 -16.03 23.45
C GLY A 139 8.84 -15.74 24.26
N GLY A 140 7.73 -16.39 23.88
CA GLY A 140 6.41 -16.19 24.48
C GLY A 140 5.56 -17.45 24.41
N ARG A 141 4.49 -17.52 25.22
CA ARG A 141 3.56 -18.66 25.24
C ARG A 141 2.12 -18.19 25.35
N LYS A 142 1.21 -18.87 24.64
CA LYS A 142 -0.23 -18.69 24.74
C LYS A 142 -0.95 -20.03 24.60
N ASP A 143 -1.65 -20.45 25.65
CA ASP A 143 -2.46 -21.67 25.61
C ASP A 143 -3.90 -21.34 25.24
N THR A 144 -4.52 -22.14 24.39
CA THR A 144 -5.91 -21.89 23.95
C THR A 144 -6.60 -23.15 23.42
N ASP A 145 -7.88 -23.31 23.74
CA ASP A 145 -8.72 -24.43 23.29
C ASP A 145 -9.18 -24.31 21.83
N ILE A 146 -8.79 -23.24 21.14
CA ILE A 146 -9.05 -23.03 19.71
C ILE A 146 -7.76 -23.04 18.88
N LEU A 147 -6.68 -23.63 19.42
CA LEU A 147 -5.37 -23.59 18.77
C LEU A 147 -5.38 -24.29 17.41
N THR A 148 -4.80 -23.62 16.42
CA THR A 148 -4.32 -24.19 15.14
C THR A 148 -2.91 -23.67 14.88
N PRO A 149 -2.13 -24.31 13.98
CA PRO A 149 -0.81 -23.79 13.61
C PRO A 149 -0.88 -22.34 13.11
N ASP A 150 -1.82 -22.01 12.22
CA ASP A 150 -2.03 -20.65 11.71
C ASP A 150 -2.25 -19.62 12.83
N LEU A 151 -3.09 -19.96 13.82
CA LEU A 151 -3.37 -19.09 14.95
C LEU A 151 -2.09 -18.78 15.74
N CYS A 152 -1.25 -19.80 15.91
CA CYS A 152 0.02 -19.64 16.60
C CYS A 152 1.03 -18.82 15.78
N VAL A 153 1.16 -19.09 14.48
CA VAL A 153 2.01 -18.30 13.57
C VAL A 153 1.63 -16.82 13.62
N GLY A 154 0.34 -16.52 13.45
CA GLY A 154 -0.16 -15.14 13.46
C GLY A 154 0.10 -14.44 14.80
N TYR A 155 -0.13 -15.13 15.92
CA TYR A 155 0.19 -14.61 17.24
C TYR A 155 1.68 -14.29 17.38
N CYS A 156 2.57 -15.21 17.03
CA CYS A 156 4.02 -15.01 17.17
C CYS A 156 4.57 -13.93 16.22
N TYR A 157 4.03 -13.81 15.00
CA TYR A 157 4.35 -12.74 14.06
C TYR A 157 4.06 -11.35 14.65
N GLN A 158 2.88 -11.17 15.25
CA GLN A 158 2.48 -9.91 15.87
C GLN A 158 3.36 -9.55 17.08
N GLN A 159 3.87 -10.55 17.79
CA GLN A 159 4.80 -10.37 18.90
C GLN A 159 6.26 -10.17 18.45
N GLY A 160 6.55 -10.18 17.14
CA GLY A 160 7.89 -9.94 16.61
C GLY A 160 8.81 -11.17 16.67
N PHE A 161 8.27 -12.37 16.88
CA PHE A 161 9.04 -13.61 16.90
C PHE A 161 9.11 -14.25 15.53
N ARG A 162 10.29 -14.79 15.18
CA ARG A 162 10.57 -15.40 13.87
C ARG A 162 10.02 -16.82 13.71
N LEU A 163 9.79 -17.49 14.83
CA LEU A 163 9.31 -18.86 14.90
C LEU A 163 8.09 -18.94 15.80
N ALA A 164 7.16 -19.78 15.39
CA ALA A 164 6.01 -20.22 16.16
C ALA A 164 6.10 -21.75 16.34
N GLY A 165 5.55 -22.25 17.43
CA GLY A 165 5.58 -23.67 17.76
C GLY A 165 4.28 -24.08 18.42
N VAL A 166 3.62 -25.11 17.88
CA VAL A 166 2.42 -25.70 18.51
C VAL A 166 2.76 -27.02 19.17
N GLN A 167 2.23 -27.21 20.38
CA GLN A 167 2.52 -28.36 21.21
C GLN A 167 1.27 -28.83 21.95
N TYR A 168 1.18 -30.16 22.14
CA TYR A 168 0.16 -30.80 22.96
C TYR A 168 -1.29 -30.40 22.62
N GLY A 169 -1.55 -30.10 21.34
CA GLY A 169 -2.87 -29.74 20.83
C GLY A 169 -3.34 -28.31 21.15
N LYS A 170 -2.84 -27.67 22.22
CA LYS A 170 -3.38 -26.40 22.75
C LYS A 170 -2.36 -25.34 23.14
N GLU A 171 -1.06 -25.67 23.17
CA GLU A 171 0.00 -24.75 23.57
C GLU A 171 0.62 -24.09 22.34
N CYS A 172 0.63 -22.76 22.29
CA CYS A 172 1.42 -21.99 21.32
C CYS A 172 2.66 -21.41 21.99
N HIS A 173 3.81 -21.59 21.36
CA HIS A 173 5.12 -21.12 21.81
C HIS A 173 5.75 -20.26 20.71
N CYS A 174 6.44 -19.19 21.08
CA CYS A 174 7.10 -18.28 20.14
C CYS A 174 8.60 -18.19 20.46
N GLY A 175 9.42 -17.93 19.45
CA GLY A 175 10.84 -17.68 19.67
C GLY A 175 11.55 -17.11 18.45
N ASP A 176 12.75 -16.58 18.67
CA ASP A 176 13.58 -16.05 17.58
C ASP A 176 14.55 -17.09 17.01
N ALA A 177 14.79 -18.16 17.75
CA ALA A 177 15.68 -19.26 17.38
C ALA A 177 15.32 -20.53 18.15
N LEU A 178 15.71 -21.67 17.60
CA LEU A 178 15.71 -22.96 18.28
C LEU A 178 16.94 -23.05 19.19
N VAL A 179 16.75 -23.10 20.51
CA VAL A 179 17.88 -23.25 21.46
C VAL A 179 18.45 -24.68 21.48
N GLN A 180 17.68 -25.65 20.98
CA GLN A 180 18.08 -27.04 20.75
C GLN A 180 17.48 -27.48 19.41
N ARG A 181 18.26 -28.18 18.57
CA ARG A 181 17.86 -28.51 17.19
C ARG A 181 17.62 -30.02 16.98
N THR A 182 17.28 -30.74 18.04
CA THR A 182 17.00 -32.18 17.94
C THR A 182 15.64 -32.38 17.27
N GLU A 183 15.68 -32.58 15.96
CA GLU A 183 14.52 -32.93 15.14
C GLU A 183 14.18 -34.41 15.31
N VAL A 184 12.89 -34.74 15.27
CA VAL A 184 12.36 -36.10 15.37
C VAL A 184 11.36 -36.38 14.26
N ASN A 185 10.87 -37.63 14.21
CA ASN A 185 9.87 -38.01 13.23
C ASN A 185 8.59 -37.17 13.40
N GLY A 186 8.06 -36.63 12.29
CA GLY A 186 6.83 -35.82 12.29
C GLY A 186 5.62 -36.51 12.92
N GLN A 187 5.58 -37.85 12.93
CA GLN A 187 4.52 -38.62 13.60
C GLN A 187 4.51 -38.42 15.13
N GLU A 188 5.63 -38.05 15.74
CA GLU A 188 5.69 -37.69 17.16
C GLU A 188 5.01 -36.32 17.44
N CYS A 189 4.79 -35.53 16.39
CA CYS A 189 4.07 -34.26 16.41
C CYS A 189 2.62 -34.35 15.91
N SER A 190 1.98 -35.53 16.01
CA SER A 190 0.67 -35.81 15.42
C SER A 190 -0.53 -35.54 16.34
N THR A 191 -0.34 -34.92 17.51
CA THR A 191 -1.45 -34.63 18.44
C THR A 191 -2.47 -33.72 17.75
N PRO A 192 -3.77 -34.09 17.70
CA PRO A 192 -4.79 -33.26 17.09
C PRO A 192 -4.86 -31.88 17.72
N CYS A 193 -4.98 -30.85 16.88
CA CYS A 193 -5.18 -29.48 17.35
C CYS A 193 -6.54 -29.30 18.05
N ALA A 194 -6.54 -28.57 19.16
CA ALA A 194 -7.76 -28.27 19.92
C ALA A 194 -8.76 -27.42 19.11
N GLY A 195 -8.27 -26.58 18.19
CA GLY A 195 -9.09 -25.75 17.31
C GLY A 195 -9.51 -26.39 15.98
N ASP A 196 -8.85 -27.45 15.53
CA ASP A 196 -9.24 -28.25 14.35
C ASP A 196 -8.56 -29.63 14.41
N GLY A 197 -9.28 -30.66 14.82
CA GLY A 197 -8.72 -32.01 15.02
C GLY A 197 -8.19 -32.68 13.74
N ARG A 198 -8.38 -32.08 12.56
CA ARG A 198 -7.77 -32.53 11.29
C ARG A 198 -6.33 -32.06 11.12
N LEU A 199 -5.89 -31.09 11.93
CA LEU A 199 -4.54 -30.54 11.92
C LEU A 199 -3.70 -31.14 13.05
N GLN A 200 -2.39 -31.14 12.85
CA GLN A 200 -1.41 -31.65 13.81
C GLN A 200 -0.77 -30.49 14.59
N CYS A 201 -0.80 -30.58 15.93
CA CYS A 201 -0.32 -29.54 16.85
C CYS A 201 0.69 -30.10 17.86
N GLY A 202 1.78 -30.65 17.33
CA GLY A 202 2.88 -31.17 18.12
C GLY A 202 2.52 -32.44 18.90
N GLY A 203 3.11 -32.62 20.06
CA GLY A 203 2.91 -33.81 20.90
C GLY A 203 3.40 -33.61 22.31
N THR A 204 3.39 -34.67 23.10
CA THR A 204 3.94 -34.64 24.46
C THR A 204 5.44 -34.36 24.37
N TRP A 205 5.88 -33.18 24.81
CA TRP A 205 7.28 -32.73 24.68
C TRP A 205 7.81 -32.77 23.24
N ARG A 206 6.91 -32.51 22.29
CA ARG A 206 7.19 -32.41 20.86
C ARG A 206 6.51 -31.16 20.33
N VAL A 207 7.26 -30.32 19.64
CA VAL A 207 6.73 -29.07 19.12
C VAL A 207 6.89 -29.04 17.60
N SER A 208 5.77 -28.82 16.91
CA SER A 208 5.75 -28.53 15.48
C SER A 208 6.10 -27.06 15.31
N VAL A 209 7.23 -26.76 14.66
CA VAL A 209 7.74 -25.39 14.50
C VAL A 209 7.43 -24.86 13.11
N TYR A 210 7.14 -23.57 13.02
CA TYR A 210 6.76 -22.85 11.81
C TYR A 210 7.50 -21.51 11.72
N HIS A 211 7.83 -21.07 10.51
CA HIS A 211 8.31 -19.72 10.23
C HIS A 211 7.17 -18.71 10.26
N THR A 212 7.36 -17.56 10.91
CA THR A 212 6.37 -16.48 10.91
C THR A 212 6.49 -15.53 9.71
N GLY A 213 7.56 -15.66 8.92
CA GLY A 213 7.90 -14.75 7.82
C GLY A 213 8.76 -13.54 8.22
N ILE A 214 9.11 -13.39 9.51
CA ILE A 214 10.08 -12.38 9.94
C ILE A 214 11.51 -12.85 9.58
N PRO A 215 12.28 -12.07 8.79
CA PRO A 215 13.61 -12.47 8.31
C PRO A 215 14.66 -12.49 9.43
N ASP A 216 15.70 -13.33 9.25
CA ASP A 216 16.92 -13.27 10.08
C ASP A 216 17.79 -12.08 9.67
N LEU A 217 17.56 -10.91 10.25
CA LEU A 217 18.36 -9.72 9.96
C LEU A 217 19.46 -9.56 11.01
N PRO A 218 20.76 -9.66 10.65
CA PRO A 218 21.83 -9.30 11.56
C PRO A 218 21.73 -7.79 11.84
N HIS A 219 21.73 -7.42 13.12
CA HIS A 219 21.55 -6.02 13.50
C HIS A 219 22.81 -5.19 13.18
N GLU A 220 24.02 -5.79 13.13
CA GLU A 220 25.25 -5.05 12.78
C GLU A 220 25.19 -4.47 11.36
N ASN A 221 24.70 -5.26 10.39
CA ASN A 221 24.60 -4.82 8.99
C ASN A 221 23.44 -3.84 8.73
N ASN A 222 22.54 -3.70 9.70
CA ASN A 222 21.37 -2.83 9.60
C ASN A 222 21.46 -1.59 10.47
N TYR A 223 22.51 -1.48 11.29
CA TYR A 223 22.75 -0.31 12.11
C TYR A 223 23.08 0.89 11.24
N LEU A 224 22.40 2.01 11.48
CA LEU A 224 22.48 3.23 10.69
C LEU A 224 23.17 4.38 11.42
N GLY A 225 23.46 4.23 12.72
CA GLY A 225 24.15 5.21 13.55
C GLY A 225 23.45 5.50 14.87
N CYS A 226 24.14 6.26 15.72
CA CYS A 226 23.62 6.82 16.96
C CYS A 226 23.13 8.26 16.75
N PHE A 227 21.92 8.58 17.20
CA PHE A 227 21.32 9.90 16.96
C PHE A 227 20.85 10.55 18.26
N GLN A 228 20.98 11.88 18.33
CA GLN A 228 20.39 12.71 19.38
C GLN A 228 18.87 12.74 19.23
N ASP A 229 18.15 12.25 20.23
CA ASP A 229 16.70 12.41 20.31
C ASP A 229 16.33 13.62 21.19
N ASN A 230 15.13 14.19 21.02
CA ASN A 230 14.74 15.45 21.64
C ASN A 230 13.55 15.29 22.62
N ALA A 231 13.73 15.75 23.86
CA ALA A 231 12.71 15.78 24.91
C ALA A 231 11.67 16.89 24.75
N THR A 232 12.07 18.00 24.14
CA THR A 232 11.29 19.24 24.08
C THR A 232 10.88 19.61 22.65
N GLY A 233 11.07 18.70 21.68
CA GLY A 233 10.70 18.85 20.27
C GLY A 233 10.14 17.55 19.68
N VAL A 234 10.21 17.37 18.36
CA VAL A 234 9.73 16.14 17.69
C VAL A 234 10.71 14.99 17.91
N ARG A 235 10.22 13.93 18.58
CA ARG A 235 10.94 12.67 18.78
C ARG A 235 11.32 12.02 17.45
N LEU A 236 12.53 11.47 17.34
CA LEU A 236 12.94 10.65 16.20
C LEU A 236 12.12 9.35 16.18
N LEU A 237 11.77 8.87 14.98
CA LEU A 237 10.96 7.66 14.78
C LEU A 237 9.63 7.68 15.58
N SER A 238 8.94 8.81 15.59
CA SER A 238 7.75 9.08 16.43
C SER A 238 6.45 8.36 16.03
N ALA A 239 6.46 7.42 15.09
CA ALA A 239 5.20 6.82 14.62
C ALA A 239 4.60 5.86 15.64
N VAL A 240 5.42 5.01 16.28
CA VAL A 240 5.01 4.10 17.35
C VAL A 240 6.14 3.95 18.36
N LYS A 241 5.79 3.91 19.65
CA LYS A 241 6.68 3.58 20.77
C LYS A 241 6.20 2.32 21.48
N HIS A 242 7.13 1.39 21.72
CA HIS A 242 6.97 0.22 22.59
C HIS A 242 7.95 0.29 23.76
N VAL A 243 7.59 -0.35 24.88
CA VAL A 243 8.47 -0.48 26.05
C VAL A 243 8.55 -1.96 26.42
N PHE A 244 9.74 -2.54 26.32
CA PHE A 244 9.98 -3.95 26.58
C PHE A 244 10.90 -4.12 27.80
N LYS A 245 10.41 -4.81 28.84
CA LYS A 245 11.24 -5.16 30.01
C LYS A 245 12.47 -5.97 29.62
N ASN A 246 12.31 -6.87 28.65
CA ASN A 246 13.37 -7.73 28.11
C ASN A 246 13.73 -7.30 26.68
N ASN A 247 13.93 -5.99 26.46
CA ASN A 247 14.28 -5.48 25.14
C ASN A 247 15.61 -6.06 24.64
N ASP A 248 15.70 -6.17 23.32
CA ASP A 248 16.89 -6.44 22.55
C ASP A 248 16.71 -5.76 21.18
N VAL A 249 17.81 -5.41 20.53
CA VAL A 249 17.81 -4.74 19.22
C VAL A 249 16.97 -5.51 18.21
N ARG A 250 17.12 -6.85 18.18
CA ARG A 250 16.36 -7.72 17.27
C ARG A 250 14.85 -7.66 17.54
N LEU A 251 14.43 -7.66 18.80
CA LEU A 251 13.01 -7.56 19.15
C LEU A 251 12.44 -6.23 18.64
N CYS A 252 13.16 -5.13 18.85
CA CYS A 252 12.73 -3.82 18.37
C CYS A 252 12.64 -3.77 16.84
N MET A 253 13.66 -4.26 16.13
CA MET A 253 13.65 -4.36 14.66
C MET A 253 12.47 -5.21 14.15
N ASN A 254 12.24 -6.38 14.75
CA ASN A 254 11.21 -7.31 14.30
C ASN A 254 9.79 -6.77 14.53
N VAL A 255 9.55 -6.10 15.66
CA VAL A 255 8.24 -5.49 15.96
C VAL A 255 7.96 -4.33 15.01
N CYS A 256 8.96 -3.48 14.74
CA CYS A 256 8.80 -2.41 13.75
C CYS A 256 8.61 -2.98 12.34
N PHE A 257 9.31 -4.06 11.98
CA PHE A 257 9.13 -4.78 10.72
C PHE A 257 7.73 -5.40 10.58
N SER A 258 7.25 -6.10 11.62
CA SER A 258 5.93 -6.76 11.59
C SER A 258 4.78 -5.75 11.48
N GLN A 259 5.03 -4.52 11.94
CA GLN A 259 4.13 -3.36 11.82
C GLN A 259 4.35 -2.53 10.54
N GLY A 260 5.31 -2.91 9.68
CA GLY A 260 5.54 -2.29 8.37
C GLY A 260 6.38 -1.02 8.37
N TYR A 261 7.07 -0.68 9.46
CA TYR A 261 7.95 0.48 9.54
C TYR A 261 9.33 0.19 8.95
N LYS A 262 9.94 1.17 8.27
CA LYS A 262 11.26 1.06 7.60
C LYS A 262 12.45 1.15 8.55
N TYR A 263 12.25 1.75 9.71
CA TYR A 263 13.30 1.99 10.68
C TYR A 263 12.80 1.65 12.08
N ALA A 264 13.71 1.08 12.86
CA ALA A 264 13.55 0.82 14.29
C ALA A 264 14.61 1.60 15.05
N GLY A 265 14.30 2.06 16.25
CA GLY A 265 15.22 2.77 17.10
C GLY A 265 15.14 2.27 18.53
N ALA A 266 16.27 1.83 19.08
CA ALA A 266 16.36 1.44 20.48
C ALA A 266 16.88 2.64 21.29
N GLU A 267 16.17 3.01 22.34
CA GLU A 267 16.55 4.09 23.25
C GLU A 267 16.38 3.65 24.71
N TYR A 268 17.22 4.21 25.59
CA TYR A 268 17.10 4.02 27.03
C TYR A 268 17.02 2.54 27.47
N GLY A 269 17.63 1.63 26.71
CA GLY A 269 17.69 0.20 26.99
C GLY A 269 16.38 -0.54 26.70
N VAL A 270 15.24 -0.03 27.18
CA VAL A 270 13.93 -0.71 27.15
C VAL A 270 12.98 -0.17 26.08
N GLU A 271 13.25 1.00 25.51
CA GLU A 271 12.34 1.68 24.60
C GLU A 271 12.65 1.31 23.15
N CYS A 272 11.59 1.13 22.38
CA CYS A 272 11.66 0.83 20.96
C CYS A 272 10.74 1.79 20.19
N PHE A 273 11.29 2.49 19.22
CA PHE A 273 10.61 3.46 18.40
C PHE A 273 10.60 3.00 16.94
N CYS A 274 9.48 3.18 16.25
CA CYS A 274 9.31 2.78 14.86
C CYS A 274 9.00 3.99 13.99
N GLY A 275 9.62 4.07 12.81
CA GLY A 275 9.38 5.18 11.89
C GLY A 275 9.74 4.87 10.44
N ASN A 276 9.38 5.80 9.55
CA ASN A 276 9.58 5.65 8.10
C ASN A 276 10.57 6.66 7.51
N ARG A 277 11.07 7.59 8.32
CA ARG A 277 12.07 8.60 7.93
C ARG A 277 13.38 8.28 8.67
N LYS A 278 14.47 8.13 7.93
CA LYS A 278 15.82 8.01 8.53
C LYS A 278 16.14 9.35 9.19
N PRO A 279 16.66 9.38 10.43
CA PRO A 279 17.16 10.61 11.03
C PRO A 279 18.22 11.28 10.14
N ALA A 280 18.23 12.61 10.16
CA ALA A 280 19.16 13.41 9.38
C ALA A 280 20.58 13.36 9.97
N ALA A 281 21.61 13.48 9.12
CA ALA A 281 23.01 13.37 9.54
C ALA A 281 23.43 14.47 10.54
N ASN A 282 22.76 15.62 10.55
CA ASN A 282 23.06 16.72 11.47
C ASN A 282 22.64 16.46 12.92
N VAL A 283 21.89 15.39 13.19
CA VAL A 283 21.55 14.95 14.56
C VAL A 283 22.25 13.62 14.92
N GLU A 284 23.17 13.16 14.08
CA GLU A 284 24.04 12.02 14.37
C GLU A 284 25.07 12.41 15.43
N VAL A 285 25.36 11.51 16.36
CA VAL A 285 26.26 11.73 17.50
C VAL A 285 27.20 10.54 17.68
N GLU A 286 28.25 10.73 18.48
CA GLU A 286 29.26 9.69 18.76
C GLU A 286 28.64 8.38 19.28
N GLU A 287 29.15 7.26 18.77
CA GLU A 287 28.65 5.90 19.06
C GLU A 287 28.63 5.56 20.56
N ASN A 288 29.58 6.11 21.32
CA ASN A 288 29.67 5.90 22.76
C ASN A 288 28.46 6.47 23.54
N GLN A 289 27.67 7.35 22.94
CA GLN A 289 26.45 7.90 23.56
C GLN A 289 25.27 6.94 23.47
N CYS A 290 25.33 5.96 22.56
CA CYS A 290 24.38 4.87 22.44
C CYS A 290 24.92 3.57 23.06
N SER A 291 25.53 3.64 24.25
CA SER A 291 26.20 2.51 24.92
C SER A 291 25.41 1.86 26.06
N MET A 292 24.11 2.17 26.19
CA MET A 292 23.25 1.52 27.18
C MET A 292 22.98 0.07 26.76
N ARG A 293 23.35 -0.89 27.60
CA ARG A 293 23.16 -2.32 27.28
C ARG A 293 21.68 -2.69 27.19
N CYS A 294 21.34 -3.57 26.26
CA CYS A 294 20.01 -4.14 26.18
C CYS A 294 19.73 -5.03 27.41
N PRO A 295 18.51 -5.02 27.97
CA PRO A 295 18.12 -5.85 29.11
C PRO A 295 18.25 -7.37 28.85
N LYS A 296 17.92 -7.84 27.64
CA LYS A 296 17.92 -9.26 27.28
C LYS A 296 19.29 -9.72 26.74
N ASP A 297 19.83 -9.03 25.75
CA ASP A 297 21.18 -9.31 25.23
C ASP A 297 22.19 -8.30 25.78
N LYS A 298 22.91 -8.71 26.83
CA LYS A 298 23.91 -7.84 27.46
C LYS A 298 25.07 -7.50 26.53
N ASN A 299 25.27 -8.21 25.41
CA ASN A 299 26.36 -7.94 24.47
C ASN A 299 26.01 -6.86 23.43
N SER A 300 24.73 -6.48 23.34
CA SER A 300 24.24 -5.47 22.40
C SER A 300 23.88 -4.17 23.13
N PHE A 301 23.93 -3.05 22.40
CA PHE A 301 23.54 -1.74 22.90
C PHE A 301 22.17 -1.32 22.35
N CYS A 302 21.34 -0.77 23.23
CA CYS A 302 19.96 -0.33 22.98
C CYS A 302 19.83 1.18 23.25
N GLY A 303 20.67 1.98 22.57
CA GLY A 303 20.68 3.43 22.66
C GLY A 303 21.30 3.97 23.95
N GLY A 304 20.78 5.10 24.44
CA GLY A 304 21.21 5.79 25.64
C GLY A 304 20.12 6.76 26.12
N ALA A 305 20.43 7.59 27.13
CA ALA A 305 19.49 8.62 27.57
C ALA A 305 19.36 9.71 26.50
N TRP A 306 18.20 9.81 25.84
CA TRP A 306 17.96 10.71 24.72
C TRP A 306 18.90 10.48 23.53
N LYS A 307 19.31 9.22 23.36
CA LYS A 307 20.23 8.76 22.32
C LYS A 307 19.65 7.49 21.72
N ILE A 308 19.31 7.55 20.45
CA ILE A 308 18.60 6.46 19.78
C ILE A 308 19.55 5.75 18.81
N SER A 309 19.73 4.44 19.03
CA SER A 309 20.42 3.55 18.09
C SER A 309 19.45 3.18 16.99
N VAL A 310 19.71 3.59 15.75
CA VAL A 310 18.74 3.44 14.65
C VAL A 310 19.16 2.33 13.69
N TYR A 311 18.19 1.52 13.29
CA TYR A 311 18.38 0.35 12.44
C TYR A 311 17.40 0.36 11.26
N SER A 312 17.84 -0.12 10.10
CA SER A 312 16.98 -0.48 8.98
C SER A 312 16.23 -1.78 9.31
N THR A 313 14.92 -1.82 9.11
CA THR A 313 14.12 -3.05 9.23
C THR A 313 14.10 -3.86 7.92
N ALA A 314 14.66 -3.32 6.84
CA ALA A 314 14.79 -3.96 5.53
C ALA A 314 16.21 -4.47 5.28
N LYS A 315 16.37 -5.54 4.47
CA LYS A 315 17.69 -6.04 4.04
C LYS A 315 18.52 -4.90 3.41
N PRO A 316 19.82 -4.74 3.77
CA PRO A 316 20.69 -3.80 3.09
C PRO A 316 20.77 -4.17 1.60
N SER A 317 20.55 -3.18 0.73
CA SER A 317 20.87 -3.36 -0.68
C SER A 317 22.39 -3.33 -0.82
N LEU A 318 22.98 -4.44 -1.28
CA LEU A 318 24.38 -4.48 -1.71
C LEU A 318 24.55 -3.42 -2.80
N ARG A 319 25.16 -2.26 -2.48
CA ARG A 319 25.50 -1.25 -3.49
C ARG A 319 26.79 -1.64 -4.22
N PRO A 320 26.86 -1.47 -5.55
CA PRO A 320 28.12 -1.53 -6.29
C PRO A 320 29.01 -0.33 -5.91
N THR A 321 30.32 -0.59 -5.86
CA THR A 321 31.39 0.37 -5.55
C THR A 321 31.45 1.55 -6.53
N PRO A 322 31.83 2.78 -6.10
CA PRO A 322 31.92 3.94 -6.99
C PRO A 322 33.20 3.89 -7.85
N GLN A 323 33.07 4.03 -9.17
CA GLN A 323 34.19 4.34 -10.05
C GLN A 323 34.35 5.86 -10.21
N ASN A 324 35.60 6.32 -10.06
CA ASN A 324 36.00 7.73 -10.16
C ASN A 324 35.70 8.35 -11.55
N PRO A 325 35.40 9.66 -11.62
CA PRO A 325 35.15 10.34 -12.88
C PRO A 325 36.47 10.63 -13.61
N VAL A 326 36.57 10.16 -14.86
CA VAL A 326 37.63 10.56 -15.79
C VAL A 326 37.29 11.94 -16.37
N ARG A 327 38.23 12.87 -16.18
CA ARG A 327 38.25 14.24 -16.70
C ARG A 327 38.60 14.22 -18.18
N SER A 328 37.86 14.95 -19.03
CA SER A 328 38.31 15.30 -20.38
C SER A 328 38.06 16.78 -20.66
N ASN A 329 39.13 17.44 -21.07
CA ASN A 329 39.24 18.87 -21.32
C ASN A 329 38.39 19.34 -22.51
N ALA A 330 37.94 20.59 -22.41
CA ALA A 330 37.40 21.36 -23.51
C ALA A 330 38.52 21.93 -24.39
N THR A 331 38.33 21.92 -25.71
CA THR A 331 39.03 22.81 -26.65
C THR A 331 38.12 23.22 -27.80
N ASN A 332 38.46 24.40 -28.33
CA ASN A 332 37.65 25.37 -29.06
C ASN A 332 37.10 24.99 -30.44
N LEU A 333 36.05 25.76 -30.74
CA LEU A 333 35.37 26.02 -32.01
C LEU A 333 36.34 26.48 -33.14
N SER A 334 36.16 25.94 -34.34
CA SER A 334 36.37 26.68 -35.59
C SER A 334 35.38 26.19 -36.66
N SER A 335 34.78 27.15 -37.34
CA SER A 335 33.67 27.06 -38.28
C SER A 335 34.13 26.84 -39.73
N GLU A 336 33.55 25.85 -40.41
CA GLU A 336 33.36 25.84 -41.87
C GLU A 336 32.09 25.05 -42.25
N PRO A 337 31.47 25.34 -43.42
CA PRO A 337 30.06 25.07 -43.66
C PRO A 337 29.83 23.64 -44.19
N VAL A 338 29.36 22.75 -43.32
CA VAL A 338 28.95 21.41 -43.75
C VAL A 338 27.50 21.44 -44.23
N ARG A 339 27.38 21.42 -45.55
CA ARG A 339 26.30 20.86 -46.37
C ARG A 339 25.25 20.09 -45.55
N ALA A 340 23.99 20.54 -45.63
CA ALA A 340 22.84 19.93 -44.95
C ALA A 340 22.66 18.45 -45.34
N THR A 341 23.34 17.56 -44.63
CA THR A 341 22.94 16.17 -44.50
C THR A 341 21.76 16.15 -43.54
N THR A 342 20.60 15.71 -44.03
CA THR A 342 19.45 15.32 -43.21
C THR A 342 19.97 14.64 -41.94
N PRO A 343 19.63 15.13 -40.73
CA PRO A 343 20.17 14.56 -39.51
C PRO A 343 19.74 13.11 -39.48
N ARG A 344 20.73 12.22 -39.62
CA ARG A 344 20.50 10.78 -39.60
C ARG A 344 19.87 10.50 -38.25
N CYS A 345 18.63 10.01 -38.26
CA CYS A 345 17.85 9.77 -37.04
C CYS A 345 18.61 8.81 -36.12
N GLU A 346 19.28 9.35 -35.11
CA GLU A 346 19.83 8.56 -34.01
C GLU A 346 18.64 8.04 -33.20
N LYS A 347 18.50 6.72 -33.10
CA LYS A 347 17.39 6.09 -32.38
C LYS A 347 17.41 6.52 -30.91
N SER A 348 16.29 7.04 -30.43
CA SER A 348 16.05 7.30 -29.00
C SER A 348 15.42 6.11 -28.32
N VAL A 349 15.56 6.03 -26.99
CA VAL A 349 14.74 5.16 -26.13
C VAL A 349 13.29 5.63 -26.04
N THR A 350 13.02 6.88 -26.43
CA THR A 350 11.68 7.47 -26.42
C THR A 350 10.76 6.80 -27.43
N GLN A 351 9.55 6.49 -26.97
CA GLN A 351 8.47 6.01 -27.83
C GLN A 351 7.28 6.94 -27.77
N VAL A 352 6.58 7.11 -28.90
CA VAL A 352 5.32 7.86 -29.02
C VAL A 352 4.29 6.96 -29.67
N ASN A 353 3.17 6.72 -29.00
CA ASN A 353 2.11 5.81 -29.45
C ASN A 353 2.67 4.44 -29.92
N GLY A 354 3.70 3.94 -29.21
CA GLY A 354 4.40 2.69 -29.51
C GLY A 354 5.48 2.75 -30.60
N LYS A 355 5.70 3.90 -31.25
CA LYS A 355 6.70 4.09 -32.31
C LYS A 355 7.98 4.72 -31.76
N ASN A 356 9.14 4.26 -32.21
CA ASN A 356 10.45 4.81 -31.79
C ASN A 356 10.70 6.18 -32.43
N MET A 357 11.33 7.09 -31.67
CA MET A 357 11.61 8.46 -32.10
C MET A 357 13.10 8.74 -32.27
N CYS A 358 13.43 9.85 -32.95
CA CYS A 358 14.80 10.33 -33.03
C CYS A 358 15.19 11.08 -31.76
N LYS A 359 16.47 11.04 -31.38
CA LYS A 359 17.02 11.81 -30.27
C LYS A 359 16.85 13.31 -30.51
N GLY A 360 16.40 14.04 -29.48
CA GLY A 360 16.18 15.50 -29.54
C GLY A 360 14.92 15.94 -30.32
N GLN A 361 14.14 15.01 -30.87
CA GLN A 361 12.93 15.35 -31.61
C GLN A 361 11.83 15.87 -30.67
N LEU A 362 11.19 16.98 -31.05
CA LEU A 362 9.97 17.46 -30.42
C LEU A 362 8.81 16.53 -30.78
N ILE A 363 8.16 15.95 -29.77
CA ILE A 363 7.12 14.93 -29.96
C ILE A 363 5.70 15.41 -29.60
N PHE A 364 5.60 16.47 -28.80
CA PHE A 364 4.33 17.08 -28.40
C PHE A 364 4.57 18.54 -28.06
N ARG A 365 3.64 19.41 -28.45
CA ARG A 365 3.66 20.84 -28.11
C ARG A 365 2.24 21.37 -28.04
N GLU A 366 1.96 22.11 -26.98
CA GLU A 366 0.74 22.87 -26.79
C GLU A 366 1.10 24.24 -26.19
N GLU A 367 0.61 25.31 -26.82
CA GLU A 367 0.89 26.70 -26.43
C GLU A 367 -0.40 27.44 -26.03
N PHE A 368 -1.57 26.80 -26.19
CA PHE A 368 -2.89 27.36 -25.88
C PHE A 368 -3.15 28.75 -26.50
N ASN A 369 -2.60 29.00 -27.69
CA ASN A 369 -2.79 30.22 -28.47
C ASN A 369 -3.93 30.13 -29.49
N ARG A 370 -4.68 29.02 -29.44
CA ARG A 370 -5.84 28.68 -30.28
C ARG A 370 -6.89 28.00 -29.39
N PRO A 371 -8.14 27.83 -29.87
CA PRO A 371 -9.10 26.93 -29.21
C PRO A 371 -8.49 25.55 -28.97
N LEU A 372 -8.99 24.86 -27.95
CA LEU A 372 -8.47 23.55 -27.56
C LEU A 372 -8.54 22.58 -28.75
N ASP A 373 -7.42 21.96 -29.10
CA ASP A 373 -7.35 21.01 -30.21
C ASP A 373 -7.90 19.65 -29.75
N ASP A 374 -9.11 19.34 -30.17
CA ASP A 374 -9.80 18.09 -29.80
C ASP A 374 -9.10 16.83 -30.36
N ASN A 375 -8.18 16.98 -31.33
CA ASN A 375 -7.33 15.87 -31.78
C ASN A 375 -6.19 15.58 -30.80
N LYS A 376 -5.88 16.51 -29.89
CA LYS A 376 -4.84 16.39 -28.86
C LYS A 376 -5.43 16.18 -27.48
N TRP A 377 -6.52 16.87 -27.14
CA TRP A 377 -7.05 16.91 -25.79
C TRP A 377 -8.50 16.45 -25.77
N THR A 378 -8.81 15.57 -24.84
CA THR A 378 -10.19 15.20 -24.51
C THR A 378 -10.57 15.85 -23.20
N ARG A 379 -11.74 16.49 -23.14
CA ARG A 379 -12.33 16.98 -21.89
C ARG A 379 -12.92 15.81 -21.12
N GLU A 380 -12.61 15.69 -19.83
CA GLU A 380 -13.27 14.70 -18.97
C GLU A 380 -14.65 15.23 -18.55
N ASN A 381 -15.65 14.38 -18.71
CA ASN A 381 -17.02 14.61 -18.28
C ASN A 381 -17.45 13.45 -17.37
N LYS A 382 -17.21 13.58 -16.06
CA LYS A 382 -17.47 12.52 -15.05
C LYS A 382 -17.43 13.04 -13.61
N MET A 383 -18.08 12.33 -12.71
CA MET A 383 -17.91 12.46 -11.26
C MET A 383 -16.87 11.45 -10.77
N PRO A 384 -15.68 11.86 -10.30
CA PRO A 384 -14.65 10.93 -9.86
C PRO A 384 -15.13 10.01 -8.74
N TRP A 385 -14.53 8.82 -8.70
CA TRP A 385 -14.77 7.81 -7.68
C TRP A 385 -13.44 7.34 -7.10
N SER A 386 -13.35 6.08 -6.69
CA SER A 386 -12.09 5.42 -6.31
C SER A 386 -10.97 5.68 -7.31
N PRO A 387 -9.70 5.82 -6.86
CA PRO A 387 -9.24 5.74 -5.47
C PRO A 387 -9.37 7.03 -4.65
N ASP A 388 -9.42 8.20 -5.30
CA ASP A 388 -9.26 9.49 -4.60
C ASP A 388 -10.59 10.09 -4.13
N TYR A 389 -11.73 9.59 -4.66
CA TYR A 389 -13.08 10.05 -4.33
C TYR A 389 -13.21 11.58 -4.36
N GLU A 390 -12.64 12.21 -5.40
CA GLU A 390 -12.57 13.65 -5.53
C GLU A 390 -13.98 14.27 -5.44
N PHE A 391 -14.12 15.30 -4.62
CA PHE A 391 -15.42 15.92 -4.34
C PHE A 391 -15.77 17.01 -5.37
N VAL A 392 -15.74 16.63 -6.66
CA VAL A 392 -15.94 17.49 -7.83
C VAL A 392 -16.74 16.75 -8.92
N VAL A 393 -17.40 17.47 -9.81
CA VAL A 393 -17.86 16.97 -11.11
C VAL A 393 -17.08 17.68 -12.22
N PHE A 394 -16.47 16.91 -13.11
CA PHE A 394 -15.86 17.47 -14.33
C PHE A 394 -16.90 17.50 -15.44
N THR A 395 -17.03 18.63 -16.10
CA THR A 395 -17.99 18.85 -17.19
C THR A 395 -17.32 19.56 -18.38
N GLU A 396 -18.07 19.68 -19.47
CA GLU A 396 -17.66 20.40 -20.67
C GLU A 396 -17.95 21.92 -20.60
N ASN A 397 -18.36 22.42 -19.43
CA ASN A 397 -18.74 23.82 -19.24
C ASN A 397 -17.56 24.77 -19.50
N GLU A 398 -17.73 25.68 -20.45
CA GLU A 398 -16.70 26.65 -20.83
C GLU A 398 -16.40 27.68 -19.73
N GLN A 399 -17.22 27.79 -18.69
CA GLN A 399 -16.87 28.59 -17.52
C GLN A 399 -15.77 27.96 -16.67
N ASN A 400 -15.62 26.63 -16.75
CA ASN A 400 -14.70 25.86 -15.93
C ASN A 400 -13.39 25.52 -16.65
N LEU A 401 -13.41 25.43 -17.98
CA LEU A 401 -12.21 25.16 -18.78
C LEU A 401 -12.25 25.92 -20.11
N TYR A 402 -11.42 26.95 -20.22
CA TYR A 402 -11.38 27.85 -21.36
C TYR A 402 -9.98 28.39 -21.63
N ILE A 403 -9.75 28.83 -22.86
CA ILE A 403 -8.50 29.48 -23.24
C ILE A 403 -8.75 30.98 -23.31
N LYS A 404 -7.97 31.76 -22.56
CA LYS A 404 -8.04 33.22 -22.55
C LYS A 404 -6.66 33.80 -22.34
N ASN A 405 -6.30 34.81 -23.14
CA ASN A 405 -4.99 35.47 -23.11
C ASN A 405 -3.83 34.47 -23.33
N ASN A 406 -3.99 33.55 -24.29
CA ASN A 406 -3.03 32.48 -24.62
C ASN A 406 -2.68 31.56 -23.43
N LEU A 407 -3.62 31.39 -22.51
CA LEU A 407 -3.49 30.54 -21.33
C LEU A 407 -4.72 29.65 -21.23
N LEU A 408 -4.51 28.38 -20.90
CA LEU A 408 -5.58 27.52 -20.42
C LEU A 408 -5.94 27.89 -18.99
N HIS A 409 -7.21 28.19 -18.74
CA HIS A 409 -7.77 28.43 -17.41
C HIS A 409 -8.61 27.23 -17.02
N ILE A 410 -8.34 26.69 -15.82
CA ILE A 410 -9.20 25.71 -15.15
C ILE A 410 -9.72 26.39 -13.89
N LYS A 411 -11.02 26.66 -13.86
CA LYS A 411 -11.66 27.47 -12.80
C LYS A 411 -12.83 26.70 -12.19
N PRO A 412 -12.77 26.30 -10.91
CA PRO A 412 -13.91 25.67 -10.27
C PRO A 412 -15.06 26.67 -10.04
N THR A 413 -16.30 26.19 -10.08
CA THR A 413 -17.53 26.92 -9.74
C THR A 413 -18.37 26.10 -8.77
N LEU A 414 -19.30 26.76 -8.05
CA LEU A 414 -20.20 26.10 -7.11
C LEU A 414 -21.50 25.73 -7.79
N LEU A 415 -21.97 24.51 -7.53
CA LEU A 415 -23.34 24.11 -7.82
C LEU A 415 -24.30 24.65 -6.74
N ASN A 416 -25.57 24.79 -7.12
CA ASN A 416 -26.60 25.26 -6.19
C ASN A 416 -26.78 24.27 -5.03
N GLU A 417 -26.81 24.77 -3.78
CA GLU A 417 -26.89 23.93 -2.58
C GLU A 417 -28.13 23.03 -2.54
N SER A 418 -29.30 23.55 -2.96
CA SER A 418 -30.55 22.78 -2.97
C SER A 418 -30.48 21.63 -3.97
N PHE A 419 -29.85 21.88 -5.12
CA PHE A 419 -29.59 20.86 -6.14
C PHE A 419 -28.56 19.84 -5.64
N VAL A 420 -27.50 20.27 -4.95
CA VAL A 420 -26.51 19.37 -4.36
C VAL A 420 -27.13 18.38 -3.37
N ARG A 421 -28.11 18.84 -2.56
CA ARG A 421 -28.77 18.01 -1.54
C ARG A 421 -29.84 17.07 -2.10
N ASN A 422 -30.61 17.52 -3.09
CA ASN A 422 -31.84 16.81 -3.51
C ASN A 422 -31.93 16.55 -5.03
N GLY A 423 -30.99 17.06 -5.80
CA GLY A 423 -31.00 16.98 -7.26
C GLY A 423 -30.49 15.66 -7.81
N LYS A 424 -30.71 15.45 -9.10
CA LYS A 424 -30.15 14.33 -9.86
C LYS A 424 -29.14 14.87 -10.86
N LEU A 425 -27.92 14.38 -10.80
CA LEU A 425 -26.88 14.71 -11.79
C LEU A 425 -26.73 13.51 -12.74
N GLN A 426 -27.04 13.73 -14.01
CA GLN A 426 -26.91 12.75 -15.09
C GLN A 426 -26.13 13.39 -16.24
N LEU A 427 -24.95 12.84 -16.52
CA LEU A 427 -24.07 13.32 -17.59
C LEU A 427 -24.44 12.63 -18.91
N THR A 428 -24.76 13.40 -19.94
CA THR A 428 -25.18 12.90 -21.26
C THR A 428 -24.03 12.36 -22.11
N SER A 429 -22.86 13.01 -22.05
CA SER A 429 -21.63 12.60 -22.75
C SER A 429 -20.58 12.11 -21.76
N CYS A 430 -20.97 11.18 -20.87
CA CYS A 430 -20.10 10.75 -19.79
C CYS A 430 -18.87 10.00 -20.30
N THR A 431 -17.70 10.39 -19.80
CA THR A 431 -16.40 9.75 -20.05
C THR A 431 -16.02 8.70 -18.99
N GLY A 432 -16.84 8.55 -17.95
CA GLY A 432 -16.67 7.54 -16.90
C GLY A 432 -16.98 6.13 -17.37
N GLN A 433 -16.43 5.14 -16.69
CA GLN A 433 -16.65 3.72 -16.97
C GLN A 433 -17.72 3.11 -16.06
N ARG A 434 -18.10 3.80 -14.99
CA ARG A 434 -19.08 3.33 -14.00
C ARG A 434 -20.34 4.17 -14.01
N THR A 435 -21.46 3.57 -13.62
CA THR A 435 -22.73 4.28 -13.50
C THR A 435 -22.63 5.46 -12.53
N GLU A 436 -21.92 5.31 -11.40
CA GLU A 436 -21.76 6.36 -10.40
C GLU A 436 -20.87 7.51 -10.87
N GLU A 437 -20.05 7.31 -11.91
CA GLU A 437 -19.27 8.39 -12.52
C GLU A 437 -20.13 9.23 -13.48
N CYS A 438 -21.28 8.70 -13.90
CA CYS A 438 -22.15 9.31 -14.90
C CYS A 438 -23.52 9.74 -14.35
N SER A 439 -23.96 9.14 -13.23
CA SER A 439 -25.25 9.39 -12.61
C SER A 439 -25.18 9.29 -11.10
N ARG A 440 -25.64 10.33 -10.39
CA ARG A 440 -25.82 10.33 -8.94
C ARG A 440 -27.09 11.08 -8.55
N GLN A 441 -27.66 10.70 -7.42
CA GLN A 441 -28.83 11.35 -6.82
C GLN A 441 -28.44 11.88 -5.44
N GLY A 442 -28.64 13.19 -5.24
CA GLY A 442 -28.61 13.80 -3.92
C GLY A 442 -29.82 13.32 -3.12
N MET A 443 -29.59 12.75 -1.94
CA MET A 443 -30.63 12.32 -1.00
C MET A 443 -30.07 12.25 0.42
N SER A 444 -30.65 13.05 1.33
CA SER A 444 -30.31 13.05 2.75
C SER A 444 -28.80 13.27 2.99
N TYR A 445 -28.09 12.29 3.53
CA TYR A 445 -26.65 12.35 3.80
C TYR A 445 -25.78 12.08 2.55
N PHE A 446 -26.35 11.58 1.45
CA PHE A 446 -25.66 11.46 0.17
C PHE A 446 -25.86 12.73 -0.64
N ILE A 447 -24.87 13.63 -0.65
CA ILE A 447 -24.91 14.86 -1.45
C ILE A 447 -24.13 14.69 -2.76
N LEU A 448 -24.55 15.39 -3.80
CA LEU A 448 -23.78 15.49 -5.04
C LEU A 448 -22.46 16.24 -4.80
N PRO A 449 -21.43 16.04 -5.64
CA PRO A 449 -20.24 16.89 -5.60
C PRO A 449 -20.65 18.38 -5.74
N PRO A 450 -20.28 19.27 -4.80
CA PRO A 450 -20.74 20.66 -4.82
C PRO A 450 -19.94 21.55 -5.77
N ILE A 451 -18.81 21.05 -6.27
CA ILE A 451 -17.90 21.77 -7.14
C ILE A 451 -18.03 21.25 -8.57
N GLU A 452 -18.21 22.15 -9.53
CA GLU A 452 -18.03 21.89 -10.95
C GLU A 452 -16.65 22.40 -11.38
N SER A 453 -15.91 21.64 -12.18
CA SER A 453 -14.59 22.03 -12.67
C SER A 453 -14.29 21.40 -14.03
N GLY A 454 -13.09 21.64 -14.55
CA GLY A 454 -12.64 21.08 -15.81
C GLY A 454 -11.37 20.24 -15.68
N ARG A 455 -11.26 19.20 -16.49
CA ARG A 455 -10.06 18.38 -16.63
C ARG A 455 -9.89 17.97 -18.08
N ILE A 456 -8.66 17.97 -18.58
CA ILE A 456 -8.31 17.52 -19.92
C ILE A 456 -7.25 16.42 -19.86
N THR A 457 -7.28 15.52 -20.83
CA THR A 457 -6.34 14.40 -20.93
C THR A 457 -5.94 14.17 -22.38
N THR A 458 -4.73 13.65 -22.61
CA THR A 458 -4.28 13.19 -23.92
C THR A 458 -4.45 11.68 -24.09
N LYS A 459 -5.12 10.99 -23.15
CA LYS A 459 -5.14 9.53 -23.07
C LYS A 459 -5.43 8.87 -24.41
N GLU A 460 -6.42 9.37 -25.16
CA GLU A 460 -6.82 8.77 -26.45
C GLU A 460 -6.02 9.23 -27.67
N SER A 461 -5.36 10.38 -27.61
CA SER A 461 -4.65 11.00 -28.74
C SER A 461 -3.13 10.77 -28.71
N PHE A 462 -2.52 10.82 -27.52
CA PHE A 462 -1.08 10.87 -27.34
C PHE A 462 -0.63 10.17 -26.06
N SER A 463 0.28 9.22 -26.25
CA SER A 463 1.01 8.52 -25.20
C SER A 463 2.49 8.51 -25.55
N PHE A 464 3.35 8.62 -24.54
CA PHE A 464 4.79 8.55 -24.73
C PHE A 464 5.46 7.79 -23.60
N LYS A 465 6.66 7.29 -23.86
CA LYS A 465 7.52 6.61 -22.90
C LYS A 465 8.90 7.22 -22.97
N TYR A 466 9.39 7.73 -21.84
CA TYR A 466 10.65 8.47 -21.69
C TYR A 466 10.74 9.77 -22.47
N GLY A 467 11.43 10.76 -21.91
CA GLY A 467 11.62 12.06 -22.53
C GLY A 467 11.73 13.18 -21.49
N ILE A 468 11.61 14.40 -21.98
CA ILE A 468 11.62 15.61 -21.16
C ILE A 468 10.28 16.31 -21.33
N ILE A 469 9.63 16.64 -20.22
CA ILE A 469 8.43 17.46 -20.20
C ILE A 469 8.81 18.79 -19.58
N ASN A 470 8.43 19.88 -20.23
CA ASN A 470 8.50 21.22 -19.68
C ASN A 470 7.10 21.80 -19.69
N LEU A 471 6.56 22.06 -18.49
CA LEU A 471 5.21 22.58 -18.31
C LEU A 471 5.29 23.88 -17.54
N ARG A 472 4.74 24.97 -18.11
CA ARG A 472 4.65 26.27 -17.43
C ARG A 472 3.23 26.49 -16.91
N ALA A 473 3.06 26.60 -15.59
CA ALA A 473 1.76 26.81 -14.97
C ALA A 473 1.85 27.63 -13.67
N LYS A 474 0.73 28.23 -13.28
CA LYS A 474 0.56 28.93 -12.01
C LYS A 474 -0.48 28.20 -11.16
N MET A 475 -0.18 27.90 -9.90
CA MET A 475 -1.11 27.18 -9.04
C MET A 475 -2.25 28.12 -8.56
N PRO A 476 -3.49 27.64 -8.45
CA PRO A 476 -4.58 28.42 -7.88
C PRO A 476 -4.47 28.58 -6.36
N VAL A 477 -5.19 29.56 -5.84
CA VAL A 477 -5.46 29.75 -4.41
C VAL A 477 -6.94 29.54 -4.15
N GLY A 478 -7.25 28.89 -3.04
CA GLY A 478 -8.60 28.66 -2.57
C GLY A 478 -8.65 27.46 -1.63
N ASP A 479 -9.47 27.56 -0.60
CA ASP A 479 -9.62 26.45 0.34
C ASP A 479 -10.18 25.22 -0.38
N TRP A 480 -9.64 24.05 -0.04
CA TRP A 480 -10.04 22.75 -0.60
C TRP A 480 -9.70 22.56 -2.08
N LEU A 481 -9.01 23.51 -2.73
CA LEU A 481 -8.52 23.32 -4.08
C LEU A 481 -7.28 22.42 -4.09
N ARG A 482 -7.30 21.44 -5.00
CA ARG A 482 -6.19 20.49 -5.20
C ARG A 482 -5.83 20.42 -6.70
N PRO A 483 -5.06 21.37 -7.23
CA PRO A 483 -4.61 21.37 -8.62
C PRO A 483 -3.59 20.27 -8.85
N GLU A 484 -3.75 19.45 -9.90
CA GLU A 484 -2.86 18.33 -10.18
C GLU A 484 -2.37 18.34 -11.62
N LEU A 485 -1.06 18.26 -11.80
CA LEU A 485 -0.39 18.08 -13.08
C LEU A 485 0.32 16.73 -13.06
N TRP A 486 -0.12 15.80 -13.91
CA TRP A 486 0.31 14.40 -13.78
C TRP A 486 0.18 13.60 -15.08
N LEU A 487 0.83 12.44 -15.10
CA LEU A 487 0.76 11.43 -16.15
C LEU A 487 0.17 10.13 -15.61
N GLU A 488 -0.82 9.60 -16.32
CA GLU A 488 -1.25 8.21 -16.19
C GLU A 488 -0.67 7.35 -17.31
N PRO A 489 -0.53 6.04 -17.07
CA PRO A 489 -0.23 5.09 -18.11
C PRO A 489 -1.42 4.97 -19.08
N LYS A 490 -1.13 4.89 -20.38
CA LYS A 490 -2.14 4.61 -21.41
C LYS A 490 -2.89 3.30 -21.16
N ARG A 491 -2.22 2.31 -20.57
CA ARG A 491 -2.77 1.00 -20.23
C ARG A 491 -2.49 0.67 -18.78
N ASN A 492 -3.51 0.19 -18.07
CA ASN A 492 -3.43 -0.21 -16.68
C ASN A 492 -2.86 -1.63 -16.54
N ALA A 493 -1.64 -1.86 -17.03
CA ALA A 493 -1.01 -3.18 -17.12
C ALA A 493 -0.84 -3.90 -15.77
N TYR A 494 -0.77 -3.14 -14.68
CA TYR A 494 -0.60 -3.66 -13.31
C TYR A 494 -1.83 -3.41 -12.44
N GLY A 495 -2.98 -3.12 -13.06
CA GLY A 495 -4.24 -2.83 -12.37
C GLY A 495 -4.62 -1.35 -12.38
N PRO A 496 -5.85 -1.04 -11.91
CA PRO A 496 -6.43 0.30 -11.97
C PRO A 496 -5.77 1.28 -10.98
N GLY A 497 -6.06 2.58 -11.18
CA GLY A 497 -5.60 3.65 -10.31
C GLY A 497 -4.08 3.73 -10.24
N TYR A 498 -3.55 3.80 -9.02
CA TYR A 498 -2.12 3.90 -8.76
C TYR A 498 -1.34 2.60 -9.02
N SER A 499 -2.02 1.48 -9.30
CA SER A 499 -1.35 0.17 -9.41
C SER A 499 -0.43 0.12 -10.63
N SER A 500 -0.82 0.79 -11.71
CA SER A 500 0.01 0.98 -12.90
C SER A 500 0.91 2.22 -12.83
N GLY A 501 0.91 2.90 -11.69
CA GLY A 501 1.70 4.09 -11.41
C GLY A 501 1.07 5.36 -11.94
N ARG A 502 1.37 6.46 -11.25
CA ARG A 502 1.03 7.84 -11.63
C ARG A 502 2.28 8.69 -11.42
N VAL A 503 2.65 9.50 -12.41
CA VAL A 503 3.75 10.46 -12.26
C VAL A 503 3.15 11.83 -12.04
N GLN A 504 3.22 12.36 -10.83
CA GLN A 504 2.82 13.72 -10.52
C GLN A 504 3.97 14.66 -10.82
N LEU A 505 3.77 15.55 -11.78
CA LEU A 505 4.73 16.60 -12.11
C LEU A 505 4.71 17.70 -11.05
N ALA A 506 3.52 18.04 -10.54
CA ALA A 506 3.34 19.12 -9.59
C ALA A 506 1.93 19.09 -8.95
N MET A 507 1.88 19.29 -7.64
CA MET A 507 0.67 19.60 -6.87
C MET A 507 1.05 20.50 -5.70
N ALA A 508 0.32 21.61 -5.54
CA ALA A 508 0.37 22.44 -4.34
C ALA A 508 -1.08 22.73 -3.93
N ARG A 509 -1.43 22.52 -2.67
CA ARG A 509 -2.81 22.77 -2.20
C ARG A 509 -3.15 24.25 -2.33
N GLY A 510 -4.42 24.58 -2.58
CA GLY A 510 -4.84 25.96 -2.78
C GLY A 510 -4.91 26.79 -1.50
N ASN A 511 -4.98 26.17 -0.33
CA ASN A 511 -5.00 26.87 0.96
C ASN A 511 -3.66 27.63 1.15
N ILE A 512 -3.71 28.96 1.30
CA ILE A 512 -2.49 29.77 1.52
C ILE A 512 -1.76 29.30 2.78
N ASN A 513 -2.50 29.22 3.89
CA ASN A 513 -1.98 28.88 5.21
C ASN A 513 -2.62 27.58 5.71
N LEU A 514 -2.15 26.44 5.21
CA LEU A 514 -2.52 25.13 5.73
C LEU A 514 -1.30 24.49 6.38
N SER A 515 -1.47 24.09 7.63
CA SER A 515 -0.45 23.37 8.39
C SER A 515 -1.08 22.29 9.25
N PHE A 516 -0.28 21.28 9.57
CA PHE A 516 -0.59 20.24 10.54
C PHE A 516 0.56 20.18 11.55
N GLY A 517 0.35 20.82 12.71
CA GLY A 517 1.46 21.15 13.61
C GLY A 517 2.48 22.05 12.88
N ASP A 518 3.76 21.69 12.93
CA ASP A 518 4.82 22.41 12.21
C ASP A 518 4.91 22.05 10.72
N TYR A 519 4.10 21.09 10.24
CA TYR A 519 4.15 20.66 8.85
C TYR A 519 3.34 21.59 7.98
N ILE A 520 4.01 22.26 7.07
CA ILE A 520 3.40 23.10 6.05
C ILE A 520 2.77 22.19 4.99
N LEU A 521 1.48 22.37 4.71
CA LEU A 521 0.72 21.60 3.71
C LEU A 521 0.08 22.47 2.63
N GLY A 522 0.09 23.79 2.84
CA GLY A 522 -0.57 24.78 2.00
C GLY A 522 0.12 25.02 0.68
N ASN A 523 -0.20 26.16 0.07
CA ASN A 523 0.26 26.54 -1.26
C ASN A 523 1.76 26.81 -1.33
N ASN A 524 2.43 26.92 -0.19
CA ASN A 524 3.86 27.03 -0.03
C ASN A 524 4.62 25.69 -0.11
N LEU A 525 3.92 24.55 -0.15
CA LEU A 525 4.51 23.23 -0.37
C LEU A 525 4.14 22.71 -1.78
N LEU A 526 5.15 22.46 -2.61
CA LEU A 526 4.99 21.75 -3.88
C LEU A 526 5.40 20.29 -3.70
N GLU A 527 4.54 19.38 -4.12
CA GLU A 527 4.77 17.94 -4.14
C GLU A 527 4.84 17.45 -5.60
N ALA A 528 5.91 16.74 -5.95
CA ALA A 528 6.03 16.03 -7.23
C ALA A 528 6.63 14.64 -7.00
N GLY A 529 6.38 13.68 -7.89
CA GLY A 529 6.97 12.37 -7.76
C GLY A 529 6.19 11.26 -8.43
N VAL A 530 6.55 10.03 -8.06
CA VAL A 530 5.91 8.83 -8.59
C VAL A 530 5.06 8.19 -7.50
N MET A 531 3.77 8.04 -7.77
CA MET A 531 2.79 7.39 -6.92
C MET A 531 2.47 6.03 -7.52
N ILE A 532 2.91 4.95 -6.86
CA ILE A 532 2.62 3.58 -7.29
C ILE A 532 2.07 2.82 -6.10
N GLY A 533 1.01 2.06 -6.32
CA GLY A 533 0.46 1.19 -5.30
C GLY A 533 -0.98 0.84 -5.57
N THR A 534 -1.52 -0.09 -4.79
CA THR A 534 -2.96 -0.33 -4.77
C THR A 534 -3.65 0.79 -3.99
N ASN A 535 -4.98 0.88 -4.08
CA ASN A 535 -5.77 1.99 -3.51
C ASN A 535 -5.44 2.30 -2.03
N ASP A 536 -5.02 1.29 -1.25
CA ASP A 536 -4.72 1.43 0.18
C ASP A 536 -3.21 1.56 0.53
N GLU A 537 -2.32 1.41 -0.45
CA GLU A 537 -0.86 1.55 -0.30
C GLU A 537 -0.23 2.36 -1.43
N ILE A 538 -0.72 3.57 -1.68
CA ILE A 538 -0.11 4.48 -2.65
C ILE A 538 1.25 4.92 -2.11
N ARG A 539 2.33 4.32 -2.62
CA ARG A 539 3.70 4.70 -2.27
C ARG A 539 4.11 5.85 -3.18
N GLY A 540 4.07 7.05 -2.63
CA GLY A 540 4.69 8.23 -3.23
C GLY A 540 6.19 8.25 -2.97
N ARG A 541 7.03 8.26 -4.01
CA ARG A 541 8.36 8.89 -3.92
C ARG A 541 8.17 10.36 -4.24
N ALA A 542 7.63 11.11 -3.27
CA ALA A 542 7.42 12.54 -3.40
C ALA A 542 8.72 13.29 -3.08
N ILE A 543 9.02 14.28 -3.91
CA ILE A 543 9.98 15.35 -3.66
C ILE A 543 9.15 16.58 -3.31
N GLU A 544 9.59 17.29 -2.28
CA GLU A 544 8.91 18.44 -1.72
C GLU A 544 9.78 19.69 -1.89
N TRP A 545 9.18 20.80 -2.31
CA TRP A 545 9.83 22.10 -2.35
C TRP A 545 9.00 23.15 -1.61
N ASN A 546 9.67 23.85 -0.71
CA ASN A 546 9.09 24.96 0.04
C ASN A 546 9.33 26.27 -0.71
N ASN A 547 8.25 27.03 -0.92
CA ASN A 547 8.29 28.40 -1.39
C ASN A 547 7.51 29.27 -0.39
N PRO A 548 8.17 30.11 0.42
CA PRO A 548 7.50 30.95 1.42
C PRO A 548 6.43 31.88 0.84
N ASN A 549 6.59 32.29 -0.42
CA ASN A 549 5.64 33.16 -1.12
C ASN A 549 4.46 32.39 -1.75
N GLY A 550 4.49 31.06 -1.70
CA GLY A 550 3.50 30.21 -2.36
C GLY A 550 3.78 29.97 -3.84
N TRP A 551 3.30 28.84 -4.34
CA TRP A 551 3.37 28.46 -5.75
C TRP A 551 2.30 29.15 -6.62
N HIS A 552 1.46 29.99 -6.00
CA HIS A 552 0.41 30.76 -6.65
C HIS A 552 0.82 32.15 -7.15
N ASP A 553 1.94 32.68 -6.66
CA ASP A 553 2.33 34.07 -6.91
C ASP A 553 2.68 34.33 -8.37
N ASP A 554 3.35 33.39 -9.03
CA ASP A 554 3.74 33.50 -10.44
C ASP A 554 3.67 32.15 -11.17
N PHE A 555 3.85 32.18 -12.48
CA PHE A 555 4.08 31.00 -13.30
C PHE A 555 5.44 30.39 -13.00
N HIS A 556 5.43 29.07 -12.84
CA HIS A 556 6.62 28.27 -12.63
C HIS A 556 6.78 27.24 -13.74
N ASN A 557 8.02 26.84 -14.00
CA ASN A 557 8.35 25.77 -14.93
C ASN A 557 8.52 24.46 -14.15
N TYR A 558 7.66 23.49 -14.43
CA TYR A 558 7.70 22.14 -13.91
C TYR A 558 8.33 21.22 -14.95
N THR A 559 9.54 20.73 -14.65
CA THR A 559 10.31 19.89 -15.57
C THR A 559 10.39 18.46 -15.05
N LEU A 560 9.98 17.50 -15.88
CA LEU A 560 10.19 16.07 -15.67
C LEU A 560 11.21 15.55 -16.68
N ILE A 561 12.27 14.91 -16.19
CA ILE A 561 13.21 14.13 -16.99
C ILE A 561 12.96 12.66 -16.68
N TRP A 562 12.42 11.91 -17.65
CA TRP A 562 12.05 10.52 -17.46
C TRP A 562 12.89 9.61 -18.35
N THR A 563 13.66 8.71 -17.75
CA THR A 563 14.57 7.80 -18.46
C THR A 563 14.38 6.35 -17.98
N PRO A 564 14.93 5.35 -18.70
CA PRO A 564 14.95 3.98 -18.20
C PRO A 564 15.64 3.89 -16.82
N GLY A 565 14.86 3.57 -15.78
CA GLY A 565 15.36 3.36 -14.43
C GLY A 565 15.60 4.62 -13.59
N LYS A 566 15.31 5.83 -14.10
CA LYS A 566 15.43 7.09 -13.34
C LYS A 566 14.33 8.08 -13.70
#